data_AF-A0A4U6D163-F1
#
_entry.id   AF-A0A4U6D163-F1
#
_cell.length_a   1.000
_cell.length_b   1.000
_cell.length_c   1.000
_cell.angle_alpha   90.00
_cell.angle_beta   90.00
_cell.angle_gamma   90.00
#
_symmetry.space_group_name_H-M   'P 1'
#
loop_
_entity.id
_entity.type
_entity.pdbx_description
1 polymer ?
#
loop_
_entity_poly.entity_id
_entity_poly.type
_entity_poly.pdbx_seq_one_letter_code
_entity_poly.pdbx_strand_id
1 'polypeptide(L)' 'MATRLQFQEMAENKILESEALLEKEFFDAAYYLCGYAVEFSLKSAICNRLSVEMFEGNGILEDARARSFK' A
#
# COMPACT_ATOMS: atom_id res chain seq x y z
N MET A 1 7.16 7.46 -4.42
CA MET A 1 6.34 6.78 -3.32
C MET A 1 5.10 6.42 -4.24
N ALA A 2 4.60 5.18 -4.15
CA ALA A 2 3.47 4.68 -4.92
C ALA A 2 2.17 5.48 -4.67
N THR A 3 1.34 5.63 -5.71
CA THR A 3 -0.03 6.13 -5.61
C THR A 3 -1.00 5.07 -5.08
N ARG A 4 -2.26 5.43 -4.81
CA ARG A 4 -3.36 4.50 -4.52
C ARG A 4 -3.44 3.39 -5.56
N LEU A 5 -3.39 3.73 -6.85
CA LEU A 5 -3.47 2.75 -7.94
C LEU A 5 -2.27 1.81 -7.93
N GLN A 6 -1.06 2.34 -7.69
CA GLN A 6 0.13 1.51 -7.58
C GLN A 6 0.11 0.62 -6.33
N PHE A 7 -0.47 1.06 -5.21
CA PHE A 7 -0.73 0.18 -4.06
C PHE A 7 -1.77 -0.91 -4.38
N GLN A 8 -2.79 -0.62 -5.18
CA GLN A 8 -3.75 -1.60 -5.65
C GLN A 8 -3.08 -2.66 -6.54
N GLU A 9 -2.33 -2.23 -7.56
CA GLU A 9 -1.55 -3.10 -8.45
C GLU A 9 -0.53 -3.96 -7.66
N MET A 10 0.21 -3.37 -6.71
CA MET A 10 1.15 -4.12 -5.88
C MET A 10 0.45 -5.14 -4.96
N ALA A 11 -0.76 -4.85 -4.47
CA ALA A 11 -1.53 -5.81 -3.68
C ALA A 11 -1.97 -7.02 -4.53
N GLU A 12 -2.53 -6.76 -5.72
CA GLU A 12 -3.01 -7.79 -6.65
C GLU A 12 -1.87 -8.69 -7.14
N ASN A 13 -0.72 -8.11 -7.51
CA ASN A 13 0.47 -8.88 -7.85
C ASN A 13 0.95 -9.78 -6.69
N LYS A 14 0.88 -9.30 -5.44
CA LYS A 14 1.31 -10.09 -4.27
C LYS A 14 0.36 -11.24 -3.92
N ILE A 15 -0.92 -11.15 -4.29
CA ILE A 15 -1.84 -12.31 -4.24
C ILE A 15 -1.41 -13.34 -5.28
N LEU A 16 -1.23 -12.95 -6.55
CA LEU A 16 -0.82 -13.87 -7.63
C LEU A 16 0.52 -14.56 -7.34
N GLU A 17 1.50 -13.84 -6.81
CA GLU A 17 2.78 -14.41 -6.38
C GLU A 17 2.61 -15.37 -5.18
N SER A 18 1.74 -15.03 -4.22
CA SER A 18 1.41 -15.90 -3.07
C SER A 18 0.73 -17.21 -3.51
N GLU A 19 -0.21 -17.14 -4.45
CA GLU A 19 -0.90 -18.30 -5.01
C GLU A 19 0.08 -19.21 -5.75
N ALA A 20 0.95 -18.65 -6.60
CA ALA A 20 1.99 -19.41 -7.31
C ALA A 20 3.00 -20.10 -6.39
N LEU A 21 3.31 -19.52 -5.21
CA LEU A 21 4.15 -20.16 -4.18
C LEU A 21 3.38 -21.23 -3.40
N LEU A 22 2.10 -21.04 -3.13
CA LEU A 22 1.23 -21.99 -2.45
C LEU A 22 1.04 -23.28 -3.28
N GLU A 23 0.87 -23.16 -4.60
CA GLU A 23 0.87 -24.30 -5.54
C GLU A 23 2.20 -25.06 -5.61
N LYS A 24 3.26 -24.57 -4.96
CA LYS A 24 4.60 -25.17 -4.95
C LYS A 24 5.05 -25.53 -3.52
N GLU A 25 4.13 -25.51 -2.56
CA GLU A 25 4.33 -25.86 -1.15
C GLU A 25 5.33 -24.94 -0.40
N PHE A 26 5.63 -23.75 -0.93
CA PHE A 26 6.47 -22.73 -0.27
C PHE A 26 5.64 -21.90 0.73
N PHE A 27 5.03 -22.57 1.70
CA PHE A 27 4.01 -21.99 2.61
C PHE A 27 4.46 -20.71 3.33
N ASP A 28 5.69 -20.69 3.88
CA ASP A 28 6.22 -19.52 4.59
C ASP A 28 6.34 -18.29 3.66
N ALA A 29 6.79 -18.51 2.42
CA ALA A 29 6.97 -17.45 1.44
C ALA A 29 5.62 -16.97 0.88
N ALA A 30 4.67 -17.87 0.64
CA ALA A 30 3.30 -17.53 0.28
C ALA A 30 2.65 -16.66 1.38
N TYR A 31 2.70 -17.10 2.64
CA TYR A 31 2.18 -16.35 3.78
C TYR A 31 2.82 -14.96 3.91
N TYR A 32 4.14 -14.86 3.70
CA TYR A 32 4.86 -13.58 3.71
C TYR A 32 4.40 -12.61 2.61
N LEU A 33 4.18 -13.09 1.37
CA LEU A 33 3.67 -12.25 0.29
C LEU A 33 2.18 -11.87 0.48
N CYS A 34 1.37 -12.79 1.03
CA CYS A 34 -0.01 -12.49 1.43
C CYS A 34 -0.05 -11.35 2.49
N GLY A 35 0.90 -11.33 3.42
CA GLY A 35 1.08 -10.21 4.36
C GLY A 35 1.29 -8.86 3.66
N TYR A 36 2.14 -8.82 2.62
CA TYR A 36 2.31 -7.61 1.79
C TYR A 36 1.07 -7.24 0.98
N ALA A 37 0.32 -8.22 0.47
CA ALA A 37 -0.95 -7.95 -0.22
C ALA A 37 -1.95 -7.21 0.70
N VAL A 38 -2.04 -7.62 1.98
CA VAL A 38 -2.85 -6.94 2.99
C VAL A 38 -2.30 -5.55 3.31
N GLU A 39 -0.97 -5.39 3.47
CA GLU A 39 -0.34 -4.09 3.72
C GLU A 39 -0.61 -3.08 2.60
N PHE A 40 -0.44 -3.47 1.34
CA PHE A 40 -0.69 -2.63 0.18
C PHE A 40 -2.18 -2.34 -0.03
N SER A 41 -3.06 -3.32 0.19
CA SER A 41 -4.52 -3.12 0.20
C SER A 41 -4.95 -2.08 1.23
N LEU A 42 -4.39 -2.15 2.45
CA LEU A 42 -4.66 -1.19 3.51
C LEU A 42 -4.17 0.22 3.16
N LYS A 43 -3.00 0.36 2.52
CA LYS A 43 -2.50 1.66 2.03
C LYS A 43 -3.38 2.23 0.93
N SER A 44 -3.78 1.42 -0.06
CA SER A 44 -4.79 1.80 -1.08
C SER A 44 -6.10 2.29 -0.44
N ALA A 45 -6.59 1.58 0.57
CA ALA A 45 -7.80 1.95 1.31
C ALA A 45 -7.64 3.25 2.11
N ILE A 46 -6.49 3.49 2.75
CA ILE A 46 -6.18 4.73 3.49
C ILE A 46 -6.11 5.93 2.54
N CYS A 47 -5.36 5.81 1.43
CA CYS A 47 -5.29 6.84 0.39
C CYS A 47 -6.69 7.22 -0.11
N ASN A 48 -7.50 6.21 -0.45
CA ASN A 48 -8.89 6.39 -0.89
C ASN A 48 -9.79 7.02 0.19
N ARG A 49 -9.65 6.61 1.45
CA ARG A 49 -10.52 7.06 2.55
C ARG A 49 -10.23 8.50 3.01
N LEU A 50 -8.98 8.94 2.89
CA LEU A 50 -8.53 10.28 3.25
C LEU A 50 -8.44 11.23 2.05
N SER A 51 -8.62 10.74 0.82
CA SER A 51 -8.39 11.46 -0.43
C SER A 51 -6.97 12.04 -0.53
N VAL A 52 -5.98 11.27 -0.08
CA VAL A 52 -4.55 11.62 -0.15
C VAL A 52 -3.79 10.63 -1.03
N GLU A 53 -2.74 11.10 -1.68
CA GLU A 53 -1.71 10.22 -2.23
C GLU A 53 -0.53 10.13 -1.25
N MET A 54 0.01 8.94 -1.03
CA MET A 54 0.85 8.63 0.13
C MET A 54 2.30 9.16 0.03
N PHE A 55 2.55 10.19 -0.78
CA PHE A 55 3.88 10.43 -1.35
C PHE A 55 4.25 11.88 -1.73
N GLU A 56 3.50 12.92 -1.33
CA GLU A 56 3.98 14.30 -1.48
C GLU A 56 5.24 14.56 -0.65
N GLY A 57 6.37 14.73 -1.34
CA GLY A 57 7.56 15.34 -0.74
C GLY A 57 7.24 16.77 -0.31
N ASN A 58 7.63 17.12 0.91
CA ASN A 58 7.39 18.42 1.58
C ASN A 58 5.93 18.77 1.90
N GLY A 59 4.94 18.41 1.06
CA GLY A 59 3.54 18.85 1.19
C GLY A 59 2.89 18.64 2.57
N ILE A 60 3.14 17.49 3.22
CA ILE A 60 2.61 17.20 4.57
C ILE A 60 3.14 18.20 5.62
N LEU A 61 4.37 18.69 5.48
CA LEU A 61 4.94 19.72 6.37
C LEU A 61 4.42 21.14 6.05
N GLU A 62 4.01 21.40 4.81
CA GLU A 62 3.45 22.68 4.39
C GLU A 62 1.96 22.81 4.78
N ASP A 63 1.14 21.77 4.59
CA ASP A 63 -0.25 21.73 5.05
C ASP A 63 -0.35 21.77 6.60
N ALA A 64 0.52 21.05 7.31
CA ALA A 64 0.60 21.13 8.77
C ALA A 64 0.98 22.54 9.27
N ARG A 65 1.84 23.26 8.54
CA ARG A 65 2.15 24.67 8.82
C ARG A 65 0.95 25.58 8.50
N ALA A 66 0.31 25.42 7.34
CA ALA A 66 -0.84 26.23 6.93
C ALA A 66 -2.01 26.13 7.93
N ARG A 67 -2.20 24.97 8.57
CA ARG A 67 -3.23 24.75 9.61
C ARG A 67 -2.83 25.25 11.00
N SER A 68 -1.57 25.61 11.23
CA SER A 68 -1.05 26.07 12.52
C SER A 68 -1.00 27.61 12.64
N PHE A 69 -1.39 28.34 11.59
CA PHE A 69 -1.42 29.81 11.55
C PHE A 69 -2.83 30.37 11.28
N LYS A 70 -3.86 29.77 11.91
CA LYS A 70 -5.27 30.17 11.75
C LYS A 70 -6.05 30.03 13.05
#